data_AF-A0A182JC18-F1
#
_entry.id   AF-A0A182JC18-F1
#
_cell.length_a   1.000
_cell.length_b   1.000
_cell.length_c   1.000
_cell.angle_alpha   90.00
_cell.angle_beta   90.00
_cell.angle_gamma   90.00
#
_symmetry.space_group_name_H-M   'P 1'
#
loop_
_entity.id
_entity.type
_entity.pdbx_description
1 polymer ?
#
loop_
_entity_poly.entity_id
_entity_poly.type
_entity_poly.pdbx_seq_one_letter_code
_entity_poly.pdbx_strand_id
1 'polypeptide(L)'
;MIRSIAATALRQVIQNRSAVCRLSAASPAIVSSPARNFSSFLRCNDVSLRSTVASSSTSLIKPSMSFRLLDCMQACPSLQSQPSRTVIKFSMRKGKRKTVKAVVKRFKRLDWGGWIRTLSGRNKKLWRKRANRKRRLRQHVLVNGTQATLLDKMVTKYWKRPRHYIDDPYAPYHTREEFAYTRRKPLPR
;
A
#
# COMPACT_ATOMS: atom_id res chain seq x y z
N MET A 1 -50.58 -40.97 -7.00
CA MET A 1 -50.89 -40.19 -8.22
C MET A 1 -49.59 -39.61 -8.75
N ILE A 2 -49.11 -40.20 -9.84
CA ILE A 2 -47.83 -39.93 -10.49
C ILE A 2 -48.02 -38.73 -11.41
N ARG A 3 -47.14 -37.72 -11.34
CA ARG A 3 -46.91 -36.82 -12.48
C ARG A 3 -45.41 -36.67 -12.69
N SER A 4 -45.06 -36.94 -13.94
CA SER A 4 -43.74 -37.21 -14.46
C SER A 4 -43.37 -36.13 -15.47
N ILE A 5 -42.05 -35.91 -15.62
CA ILE A 5 -41.32 -35.49 -16.84
C ILE A 5 -41.53 -34.06 -17.37
N ALA A 6 -40.43 -33.29 -17.38
CA ALA A 6 -39.78 -32.88 -18.64
C ALA A 6 -38.39 -32.30 -18.35
N ALA A 7 -37.36 -33.01 -18.80
CA ALA A 7 -35.99 -32.54 -18.90
C ALA A 7 -35.78 -32.01 -20.32
N THR A 8 -35.19 -30.82 -20.46
CA THR A 8 -34.76 -30.30 -21.76
C THR A 8 -33.30 -29.91 -21.68
N ALA A 9 -32.47 -30.73 -22.31
CA ALA A 9 -31.05 -30.50 -22.55
C ALA A 9 -30.87 -30.08 -24.01
N LEU A 10 -30.18 -28.95 -24.26
CA LEU A 10 -29.59 -28.63 -25.56
C LEU A 10 -28.21 -27.96 -25.37
N ARG A 11 -27.19 -28.81 -25.38
CA ARG A 11 -25.97 -28.78 -26.21
C ARG A 11 -25.80 -27.54 -27.12
N GLN A 12 -24.79 -26.70 -26.88
CA GLN A 12 -23.49 -26.51 -27.62
C GLN A 12 -23.28 -24.97 -27.71
N VAL A 13 -22.11 -24.33 -27.82
CA VAL A 13 -20.88 -24.55 -28.59
C VAL A 13 -19.77 -23.72 -27.90
N ILE A 14 -18.57 -24.28 -27.84
CA ILE A 14 -17.30 -23.59 -27.51
C ILE A 14 -16.93 -22.68 -28.68
N GLN A 15 -16.74 -21.37 -28.44
CA GLN A 15 -15.98 -20.52 -29.35
C GLN A 15 -14.85 -19.82 -28.59
N ASN A 16 -13.65 -20.36 -28.76
CA ASN A 16 -12.40 -19.65 -28.55
C ASN A 16 -12.34 -18.49 -29.55
N ARG A 17 -12.37 -17.25 -29.06
CA ARG A 17 -11.92 -16.09 -29.84
C ARG A 17 -10.55 -15.65 -29.33
N SER A 18 -9.53 -16.12 -30.03
CA SER A 18 -8.21 -15.52 -30.10
C SER A 18 -8.32 -14.16 -30.80
N ALA A 19 -8.19 -13.06 -30.03
CA ALA A 19 -7.98 -11.75 -30.61
C ALA A 19 -6.46 -11.50 -30.71
N VAL A 20 -5.99 -11.59 -31.95
CA VAL A 20 -4.62 -11.33 -32.39
C VAL A 20 -4.26 -9.86 -32.16
N CYS A 21 -3.03 -9.65 -31.65
CA CYS A 21 -2.38 -8.36 -31.51
C CYS A 21 -2.27 -7.63 -32.86
N ARG A 22 -2.63 -6.36 -32.90
CA ARG A 22 -2.06 -5.40 -33.86
C ARG A 22 -1.44 -4.25 -33.09
N LEU A 23 -0.12 -4.32 -32.95
CA LEU A 23 0.75 -3.22 -32.55
C LEU A 23 0.77 -2.20 -33.69
N SER A 24 0.51 -0.93 -33.39
CA SER A 24 0.99 0.18 -34.21
C SER A 24 2.30 0.66 -33.59
N ALA A 25 3.36 0.69 -34.40
CA ALA A 25 4.67 1.17 -34.02
C ALA A 25 4.66 2.70 -33.93
N ALA A 26 4.76 3.23 -32.71
CA ALA A 26 5.12 4.62 -32.47
C ALA A 26 6.50 4.62 -31.77
N SER A 27 7.46 5.30 -32.40
CA SER A 27 8.87 5.40 -31.99
C SER A 27 9.02 5.86 -30.53
N PRO A 28 9.95 5.27 -29.74
CA PRO A 28 10.21 5.76 -28.40
C PRO A 28 11.04 7.05 -28.49
N ALA A 29 10.44 8.19 -28.11
CA ALA A 29 11.22 9.36 -27.74
C ALA A 29 12.03 9.00 -26.48
N ILE A 30 13.36 9.06 -26.61
CA ILE A 30 14.31 8.86 -25.52
C ILE A 30 14.14 10.03 -24.55
N VAL A 31 13.29 9.84 -23.54
CA VAL A 31 13.29 10.69 -22.35
C VAL A 31 14.26 10.06 -21.36
N SER A 32 15.43 10.67 -21.25
CA SER A 32 16.42 10.35 -20.22
C SER A 32 15.74 10.46 -18.85
N SER A 33 15.55 9.32 -18.18
CA SER A 33 15.11 9.32 -16.77
C SER A 33 16.20 9.96 -15.92
N PRO A 34 15.92 11.03 -15.15
CA PRO A 34 16.89 11.53 -14.19
C PRO A 34 17.11 10.45 -13.13
N ALA A 35 18.37 10.04 -13.00
CA ALA A 35 18.84 9.12 -11.98
C ALA A 35 18.31 9.54 -10.60
N ARG A 36 17.91 8.55 -9.81
CA ARG A 36 17.48 8.69 -8.42
C ARG A 36 18.68 9.07 -7.54
N ASN A 37 19.09 10.33 -7.62
CA ASN A 37 20.10 10.90 -6.74
C ASN A 37 19.45 11.29 -5.41
N PHE A 38 20.04 10.79 -4.34
CA PHE A 38 19.56 10.86 -2.96
C PHE A 38 20.02 12.17 -2.30
N SER A 39 19.58 13.33 -2.80
CA SER A 39 19.67 14.62 -2.07
C SER A 39 19.06 15.75 -2.91
N SER A 40 17.75 16.00 -2.79
CA SER A 40 17.19 17.27 -3.24
C SER A 40 17.33 18.28 -2.10
N PHE A 41 18.49 18.94 -2.01
CA PHE A 41 18.50 20.30 -1.48
C PHE A 41 17.68 21.14 -2.46
N LEU A 42 16.75 21.93 -1.93
CA LEU A 42 15.95 22.87 -2.71
C LEU A 42 16.91 23.80 -3.48
N ARG A 43 17.07 23.60 -4.78
CA ARG A 43 17.52 24.68 -5.66
C ARG A 43 16.32 25.60 -5.81
N CYS A 44 16.35 26.72 -5.09
CA CYS A 44 15.54 27.88 -5.42
C CYS A 44 15.83 28.22 -6.89
N ASN A 45 14.78 28.18 -7.71
CA ASN A 45 14.88 28.64 -9.08
C ASN A 45 15.05 30.16 -9.02
N ASP A 46 16.24 30.60 -9.42
CA ASP A 46 16.64 31.98 -9.62
C ASP A 46 15.63 32.64 -10.58
N VAL A 47 14.81 33.57 -10.08
CA VAL A 47 14.03 34.44 -10.95
C VAL A 47 15.00 35.47 -11.48
N SER A 48 15.43 35.28 -12.73
CA SER A 48 16.35 36.19 -13.41
C SER A 48 15.83 37.63 -13.37
N LEU A 49 16.68 38.48 -12.82
CA LEU A 49 16.71 39.93 -12.95
C LEU A 49 16.47 40.34 -14.41
N ARG A 50 15.36 41.02 -14.70
CA ARG A 50 15.24 41.84 -15.90
C ARG A 50 15.30 43.30 -15.49
N SER A 51 16.48 43.88 -15.71
CA SER A 51 16.75 45.31 -15.59
C SER A 51 16.12 46.07 -16.76
N THR A 52 15.30 47.06 -16.45
CA THR A 52 15.05 48.22 -17.33
C THR A 52 14.85 49.45 -16.44
N VAL A 53 15.87 50.30 -16.42
CA VAL A 53 15.87 51.73 -16.01
C VAL A 53 14.91 52.52 -16.93
N ALA A 54 14.23 53.63 -16.63
CA ALA A 54 14.19 54.69 -15.61
C ALA A 54 12.72 55.25 -15.61
N SER A 55 12.14 56.06 -14.72
CA SER A 55 12.61 57.24 -13.97
C SER A 55 11.63 57.59 -12.82
N SER A 56 12.18 58.10 -11.72
CA SER A 56 11.66 59.15 -10.82
C SER A 56 10.26 59.04 -10.20
N SER A 57 10.19 58.65 -8.91
CA SER A 57 9.55 59.47 -7.85
C SER A 57 9.69 58.82 -6.46
N THR A 58 10.37 59.56 -5.56
CA THR A 58 10.22 59.59 -4.09
C THR A 58 10.15 58.25 -3.31
N SER A 59 11.31 57.90 -2.75
CA SER A 59 11.52 57.32 -1.41
C SER A 59 10.29 56.90 -0.59
N LEU A 60 10.08 55.58 -0.51
CA LEU A 60 9.67 54.89 0.72
C LEU A 60 10.24 53.48 0.64
N ILE A 61 11.54 53.35 0.90
CA ILE A 61 12.18 52.06 1.13
C ILE A 61 11.63 51.57 2.47
N LYS A 62 10.46 50.92 2.42
CA LYS A 62 10.01 50.07 3.52
C LYS A 62 11.13 49.06 3.74
N PRO A 63 11.61 48.86 4.98
CA PRO A 63 12.57 47.80 5.22
C PRO A 63 11.92 46.52 4.67
N SER A 64 12.59 45.92 3.69
CA SER A 64 12.33 44.53 3.30
C SER A 64 12.58 43.75 4.57
N MET A 65 11.51 43.58 5.36
CA MET A 65 11.51 42.74 6.54
C MET A 65 12.02 41.43 6.01
N SER A 66 13.24 41.08 6.41
CA SER A 66 13.74 39.73 6.24
C SER A 66 12.69 38.88 6.92
N PHE A 67 11.78 38.30 6.12
CA PHE A 67 10.75 37.42 6.65
C PHE A 67 11.51 36.40 7.45
N ARG A 68 11.38 36.47 8.78
CA ARG A 68 12.08 35.54 9.63
C ARG A 68 11.59 34.17 9.17
N LEU A 69 12.49 33.20 9.08
CA LEU A 69 12.15 31.85 8.62
C LEU A 69 10.90 31.31 9.37
N LEU A 70 10.70 31.77 10.60
CA LEU A 70 9.54 31.55 11.44
C LEU A 70 8.21 32.12 10.89
N ASP A 71 8.21 33.32 10.30
CA ASP A 71 7.01 33.96 9.72
C ASP A 71 6.56 33.24 8.43
N CYS A 72 7.51 32.75 7.63
CA CYS A 72 7.21 31.93 6.45
C CYS A 72 6.56 30.57 6.78
N MET A 73 6.88 29.98 7.94
CA MET A 73 6.22 28.75 8.42
C MET A 73 4.79 29.00 8.89
N GLN A 74 4.48 30.24 9.28
CA GLN A 74 3.14 30.63 9.75
C GLN A 74 2.21 30.98 8.59
N ALA A 75 2.75 31.51 7.48
CA ALA A 75 1.99 31.87 6.28
C ALA A 75 1.63 30.68 5.36
N CYS A 76 2.33 29.54 5.49
CA CYS A 76 2.12 28.36 4.64
C CYS A 76 1.66 27.14 5.46
N PRO A 77 0.35 26.81 5.50
CA PRO A 77 -0.15 25.64 6.23
C PRO A 77 0.38 24.31 5.69
N SER A 78 0.93 24.29 4.47
CA SER A 78 1.62 23.13 3.89
C SER A 78 2.92 22.78 4.62
N LEU A 79 3.61 23.76 5.24
CA LEU A 79 4.83 23.55 6.03
C LEU A 79 4.54 23.17 7.49
N GLN A 80 3.33 23.44 7.99
CA GLN A 80 2.87 23.01 9.32
C GLN A 80 2.34 21.57 9.35
N SER A 81 2.18 20.94 8.18
CA SER A 81 1.83 19.52 8.09
C SER A 81 2.97 18.69 8.65
N GLN A 82 2.86 18.34 9.93
CA GLN A 82 3.74 17.36 10.55
C GLN A 82 3.77 16.14 9.64
N PRO A 83 4.94 15.73 9.13
CA PRO A 83 5.02 14.60 8.22
C PRO A 83 4.47 13.40 8.97
N SER A 84 3.31 12.90 8.54
CA SER A 84 2.67 11.71 9.10
C SER A 84 3.45 10.47 8.66
N ARG A 85 4.71 10.38 9.09
CA ARG A 85 5.56 9.22 8.85
C ARG A 85 4.93 8.04 9.57
N THR A 86 4.16 7.25 8.82
CA THR A 86 3.51 6.03 9.31
C THR A 86 4.53 5.00 9.79
N VAL A 87 5.78 5.05 9.29
CA VAL A 87 6.85 4.11 9.64
C VAL A 87 8.11 4.84 10.10
N ILE A 88 8.63 4.44 11.26
CA ILE A 88 9.90 4.94 11.82
C ILE A 88 11.04 4.02 11.36
N LYS A 89 11.87 4.50 10.43
CA LYS A 89 13.04 3.76 9.89
C LYS A 89 14.19 3.68 10.89
N PHE A 90 14.47 4.77 11.59
CA PHE A 90 15.54 4.86 12.59
C PHE A 90 14.98 5.52 13.85
N SER A 91 15.13 4.88 15.00
CA SER A 91 14.71 5.44 16.28
C SER A 91 15.78 6.38 16.85
N MET A 92 15.38 7.47 17.49
CA MET A 92 16.32 8.43 18.09
C MET A 92 17.29 7.80 19.10
N ARG A 93 16.83 6.87 19.96
CA ARG A 93 17.69 6.28 21.01
C ARG A 93 18.62 5.17 20.52
N LYS A 94 18.11 4.23 19.71
CA LYS A 94 18.86 3.00 19.32
C LYS A 94 19.27 2.96 17.85
N GLY A 95 18.87 3.94 17.04
CA GLY A 95 19.07 3.92 15.58
C GLY A 95 18.38 2.76 14.84
N LYS A 96 17.42 2.04 15.45
CA LYS A 96 16.79 0.84 14.85
C LYS A 96 15.39 1.12 14.32
N ARG A 97 14.96 0.34 13.33
CA ARG A 97 13.58 0.36 12.80
C ARG A 97 12.56 0.02 13.88
N LYS A 98 11.44 0.75 13.92
CA LYS A 98 10.31 0.43 14.78
C LYS A 98 9.16 -0.17 13.99
N THR A 99 8.46 -1.11 14.62
CA THR A 99 7.26 -1.72 14.07
C THR A 99 6.05 -0.85 14.35
N VAL A 100 5.16 -0.72 13.36
CA VAL A 100 3.85 -0.09 13.55
C VAL A 100 2.94 -1.02 14.34
N LYS A 101 2.66 -0.68 15.60
CA LYS A 101 1.90 -1.54 16.52
C LYS A 101 0.47 -1.80 16.07
N ALA A 102 -0.13 -0.87 15.32
CA ALA A 102 -1.47 -1.06 14.76
C ALA A 102 -1.55 -2.27 13.81
N VAL A 103 -0.47 -2.59 13.07
CA VAL A 103 -0.43 -3.76 12.19
C VAL A 103 -0.50 -5.04 13.02
N VAL A 104 0.38 -5.17 14.00
CA VAL A 104 0.47 -6.35 14.87
C VAL A 104 -0.85 -6.62 15.61
N LYS A 105 -1.56 -5.57 16.03
CA LYS A 105 -2.86 -5.70 16.71
C LYS A 105 -4.00 -6.16 15.80
N ARG A 106 -3.91 -5.95 14.49
CA ARG A 106 -5.03 -6.14 13.54
C ARG A 106 -4.82 -7.28 12.54
N PHE A 107 -3.58 -7.67 12.30
CA PHE A 107 -3.20 -8.66 11.30
C PHE A 107 -2.30 -9.74 11.92
N LYS A 108 -2.53 -11.01 11.58
CA LYS A 108 -1.66 -12.15 11.92
C LYS A 108 -0.80 -12.49 10.71
N ARG A 109 0.50 -12.69 10.94
CA ARG A 109 1.48 -13.12 9.93
C ARG A 109 1.57 -14.66 9.93
N LEU A 110 1.58 -15.25 8.74
CA LEU A 110 1.89 -16.66 8.48
C LEU A 110 3.35 -16.80 8.00
N ASP A 111 3.95 -17.95 8.29
CA ASP A 111 5.36 -18.22 8.03
C ASP A 111 5.72 -18.22 6.54
N TRP A 112 4.85 -18.75 5.67
CA TRP A 112 5.04 -18.70 4.22
C TRP A 112 4.92 -17.29 3.62
N GLY A 113 4.51 -16.28 4.40
CA GLY A 113 4.48 -14.87 3.97
C GLY A 113 3.09 -14.24 3.91
N GLY A 114 2.03 -15.03 4.06
CA GLY A 114 0.65 -14.54 4.06
C GLY A 114 0.29 -13.71 5.30
N TRP A 115 -0.71 -12.83 5.13
CA TRP A 115 -1.32 -12.08 6.24
C TRP A 115 -2.81 -12.37 6.32
N ILE A 116 -3.31 -12.60 7.53
CA ILE A 116 -4.72 -12.82 7.84
C ILE A 116 -5.29 -11.58 8.54
N ARG A 117 -6.51 -11.19 8.17
CA ARG A 117 -7.30 -10.17 8.85
C ARG A 117 -8.75 -10.62 9.05
N THR A 118 -9.43 -9.97 9.98
CA THR A 118 -10.90 -10.05 10.06
C THR A 118 -11.55 -9.03 9.13
N LEU A 119 -12.80 -9.28 8.73
CA LEU A 119 -13.59 -8.27 8.01
C LEU A 119 -14.01 -7.11 8.92
N SER A 120 -13.97 -5.90 8.36
CA SER A 120 -14.31 -4.68 9.09
C SER A 120 -15.80 -4.62 9.42
N GLY A 121 -16.13 -3.98 10.54
CA GLY A 121 -17.50 -3.80 10.98
C GLY A 121 -18.19 -5.09 11.45
N ARG A 122 -17.47 -6.20 11.68
CA ARG A 122 -18.07 -7.46 12.14
C ARG A 122 -18.91 -7.34 13.41
N ASN A 123 -18.54 -6.44 14.33
CA ASN A 123 -19.24 -6.24 15.60
C ASN A 123 -20.15 -4.99 15.63
N LYS A 124 -20.34 -4.30 14.49
CA LYS A 124 -21.11 -3.05 14.43
C LYS A 124 -22.45 -3.26 13.75
N LYS A 125 -23.51 -2.62 14.28
CA LYS A 125 -24.87 -2.59 13.71
C LYS A 125 -25.36 -3.99 13.29
N LEU A 126 -25.18 -4.99 14.17
CA LEU A 126 -25.51 -6.39 13.87
C LEU A 126 -27.02 -6.60 13.68
N TRP A 127 -27.84 -5.87 14.42
CA TRP A 127 -29.31 -5.90 14.34
C TRP A 127 -29.82 -5.59 12.93
N ARG A 128 -29.19 -4.62 12.23
CA ARG A 128 -29.56 -4.23 10.85
C ARG A 128 -29.07 -5.23 9.79
N LYS A 129 -28.19 -6.17 10.13
CA LYS A 129 -27.54 -7.05 9.15
C LYS A 129 -28.26 -8.39 9.02
N ARG A 130 -28.55 -8.78 7.78
CA ARG A 130 -29.03 -10.12 7.40
C ARG A 130 -28.09 -11.23 7.86
N ALA A 131 -28.62 -12.42 8.11
CA ALA A 131 -27.89 -13.58 8.64
C ALA A 131 -26.67 -13.96 7.79
N ASN A 132 -26.80 -14.04 6.46
CA ASN A 132 -25.70 -14.35 5.55
C ASN A 132 -24.54 -13.33 5.68
N ARG A 133 -24.87 -12.03 5.75
CA ARG A 133 -23.86 -10.98 5.95
C ARG A 133 -23.15 -11.12 7.30
N LYS A 134 -23.88 -11.50 8.37
CA LYS A 134 -23.28 -11.78 9.68
C LYS A 134 -22.30 -12.97 9.62
N ARG A 135 -22.67 -14.06 8.93
CA ARG A 135 -21.80 -15.23 8.70
C ARG A 135 -20.51 -14.82 7.99
N ARG A 136 -20.62 -14.11 6.86
CA ARG A 136 -19.43 -13.66 6.10
C ARG A 136 -18.51 -12.77 6.93
N LEU A 137 -19.05 -11.82 7.70
CA LEU A 137 -18.25 -10.90 8.51
C LEU A 137 -17.45 -11.59 9.64
N ARG A 138 -17.85 -12.77 10.09
CA ARG A 138 -17.11 -13.54 11.10
C ARG A 138 -15.89 -14.25 10.53
N GLN A 139 -15.80 -14.39 9.21
CA GLN A 139 -14.71 -15.10 8.55
C GLN A 139 -13.40 -14.30 8.58
N HIS A 140 -12.30 -15.04 8.68
CA HIS A 140 -10.95 -14.53 8.50
C HIS A 140 -10.60 -14.61 7.02
N VAL A 141 -10.02 -13.55 6.48
CA VAL A 141 -9.72 -13.43 5.05
C VAL A 141 -8.25 -13.07 4.88
N LEU A 142 -7.65 -13.60 3.82
CA LEU A 142 -6.30 -13.23 3.42
C LEU A 142 -6.25 -11.78 2.90
N VAL A 143 -5.06 -11.22 2.96
CA VAL A 143 -4.74 -9.88 2.48
C VAL A 143 -4.23 -9.97 1.03
N ASN A 144 -4.46 -8.92 0.23
CA ASN A 144 -3.97 -8.86 -1.15
C ASN A 144 -2.43 -8.82 -1.18
N GLY A 145 -1.80 -9.23 -2.29
CA GLY A 145 -0.34 -9.26 -2.41
C GLY A 145 0.34 -7.90 -2.19
N THR A 146 -0.24 -6.82 -2.72
CA THR A 146 0.27 -5.45 -2.53
C THR A 146 0.24 -5.02 -1.06
N GLN A 147 -0.86 -5.31 -0.37
CA GLN A 147 -1.05 -5.04 1.04
C GLN A 147 -0.10 -5.88 1.90
N ALA A 148 0.11 -7.16 1.57
CA ALA A 148 1.07 -8.02 2.26
C ALA A 148 2.48 -7.44 2.20
N THR A 149 2.92 -6.99 1.02
CA THR A 149 4.22 -6.33 0.84
C THR A 149 4.34 -5.02 1.64
N LEU A 150 3.25 -4.25 1.74
CA LEU A 150 3.22 -3.05 2.58
C LEU A 150 3.37 -3.40 4.07
N LEU A 151 2.60 -4.36 4.58
CA LEU A 151 2.66 -4.79 5.97
C LEU A 151 4.06 -5.31 6.33
N ASP A 152 4.69 -6.02 5.41
CA ASP A 152 6.07 -6.51 5.52
C ASP A 152 7.10 -5.40 5.68
N LYS A 153 6.85 -4.24 5.07
CA LYS A 153 7.67 -3.04 5.27
C LYS A 153 7.36 -2.42 6.62
N MET A 154 6.12 -2.41 7.09
CA MET A 154 5.74 -1.77 8.36
C MET A 154 6.23 -2.51 9.62
N VAL A 155 6.69 -3.75 9.48
CA VAL A 155 7.01 -4.66 10.58
C VAL A 155 8.46 -5.14 10.52
N THR A 156 9.08 -5.42 11.68
CA THR A 156 10.47 -5.89 11.77
C THR A 156 10.60 -7.41 11.64
N LYS A 157 11.83 -7.91 11.38
CA LYS A 157 12.17 -9.34 11.26
C LYS A 157 11.68 -10.18 12.44
N TYR A 158 11.60 -9.60 13.65
CA TYR A 158 11.10 -10.28 14.85
C TYR A 158 9.72 -10.93 14.66
N TRP A 159 8.81 -10.27 13.94
CA TRP A 159 7.44 -10.76 13.70
C TRP A 159 7.32 -11.66 12.47
N LYS A 160 8.38 -11.77 11.66
CA LYS A 160 8.45 -12.66 10.50
C LYS A 160 9.09 -14.01 10.83
N ARG A 161 9.64 -14.14 12.05
CA ARG A 161 10.29 -15.36 12.52
C ARG A 161 9.21 -16.42 12.81
N PRO A 162 9.37 -17.67 12.30
CA PRO A 162 8.51 -18.79 12.65
C PRO A 162 8.44 -19.03 14.16
N ARG A 163 7.26 -19.37 14.66
CA ARG A 163 6.98 -19.59 16.08
C ARG A 163 6.09 -20.82 16.23
N HIS A 164 6.45 -21.67 17.19
CA HIS A 164 5.70 -22.87 17.53
C HIS A 164 5.12 -22.68 18.92
N TYR A 165 3.87 -22.23 18.97
CA TYR A 165 3.11 -22.15 20.22
C TYR A 165 2.37 -23.45 20.46
N ILE A 166 2.17 -23.78 21.73
CA ILE A 166 1.30 -24.89 22.13
C ILE A 166 -0.14 -24.50 21.74
N ASP A 167 -0.84 -25.40 21.05
CA ASP A 167 -2.23 -25.25 20.60
C ASP A 167 -2.53 -24.01 19.74
N ASP A 168 -1.63 -23.59 18.83
CA ASP A 168 -1.96 -22.52 17.88
C ASP A 168 -3.01 -23.00 16.86
N PRO A 169 -4.22 -22.41 16.83
CA PRO A 169 -5.25 -22.76 15.84
C PRO A 169 -4.80 -22.49 14.39
N TYR A 170 -3.76 -21.67 14.19
CA TYR A 170 -3.23 -21.37 12.87
C TYR A 170 -2.05 -22.27 12.43
N ALA A 171 -1.59 -23.20 13.27
CA ALA A 171 -0.44 -24.05 12.99
C ALA A 171 -0.51 -24.75 11.62
N PRO A 172 -1.65 -25.33 11.19
CA PRO A 172 -1.74 -26.02 9.90
C PRO A 172 -1.56 -25.10 8.68
N TYR A 173 -1.82 -23.79 8.84
CA TYR A 173 -1.81 -22.82 7.73
C TYR A 173 -0.45 -22.13 7.55
N HIS A 174 0.57 -22.51 8.33
CA HIS A 174 1.92 -21.96 8.20
C HIS A 174 2.70 -22.53 7.01
N THR A 175 2.28 -23.68 6.46
CA THR A 175 2.82 -24.29 5.24
C THR A 175 1.87 -24.12 4.06
N ARG A 176 2.42 -23.90 2.86
CA ARG A 176 1.65 -23.81 1.61
C ARG A 176 2.36 -24.56 0.49
N GLU A 177 2.14 -25.87 0.46
CA GLU A 177 2.79 -26.79 -0.47
C GLU A 177 2.12 -26.85 -1.85
N GLU A 178 0.94 -26.27 -2.05
CA GLU A 178 0.25 -26.34 -3.35
C GLU A 178 0.93 -25.48 -4.43
N PHE A 179 1.62 -24.42 -4.02
CA PHE A 179 2.11 -23.40 -4.94
C PHE A 179 3.62 -23.45 -5.08
N ALA A 180 4.10 -23.48 -6.32
CA ALA A 180 5.51 -23.69 -6.66
C ALA A 180 6.48 -22.78 -5.88
N TYR A 181 6.14 -21.50 -5.72
CA TYR A 181 7.03 -20.54 -5.06
C TYR A 181 7.03 -20.59 -3.53
N THR A 182 6.01 -21.19 -2.91
CA THR A 182 5.91 -21.28 -1.43
C THR A 182 6.13 -22.69 -0.89
N ARG A 183 6.17 -23.67 -1.79
CA ARG A 183 6.42 -25.07 -1.49
C ARG A 183 7.84 -25.25 -0.95
N ARG A 184 7.97 -26.04 0.11
CA ARG A 184 9.28 -26.36 0.72
C ARG A 184 9.77 -27.75 0.30
N LYS A 185 8.85 -28.66 -0.01
CA LYS A 185 9.15 -30.03 -0.44
C LYS A 185 9.16 -30.14 -1.96
N PRO A 186 9.99 -30.98 -2.59
CA PRO A 186 9.84 -31.25 -4.02
C PRO A 186 8.49 -31.95 -4.31
N LEU A 187 8.01 -31.86 -5.55
CA LEU A 187 6.86 -32.67 -5.98
C LEU A 187 7.25 -34.15 -5.94
N PRO A 188 6.35 -35.05 -5.49
CA PRO A 188 6.52 -36.46 -5.78
C PRO A 188 6.56 -36.62 -7.30
N ARG A 189 7.54 -37.40 -7.78
CA ARG A 189 7.66 -37.77 -9.19
C ARG A 189 6.50 -38.65 -9.62
#